data_AF-A0A2N6B1R5-F1
#
_entry.id   AF-A0A2N6B1R5-F1
#
_cell.length_a   1.000
_cell.length_b   1.000
_cell.length_c   1.000
_cell.angle_alpha   90.00
_cell.angle_beta   90.00
_cell.angle_gamma   90.00
#
_symmetry.space_group_name_H-M   'P 1'
#
loop_
_entity.id
_entity.type
_entity.pdbx_description
1 polymer ?
#
loop_
_entity_poly.entity_id
_entity_poly.type
_entity_poly.pdbx_seq_one_letter_code
_entity_poly.pdbx_strand_id
1 'polypeptide(L)'
;MSKGRRWLFGASIGGGVALFLAGIVFWGGFNTAMEATNTLEFCISCHEMESTVYQEYKNTIHYQNRTGVRAVCSDCHVPDPWVHKMVRKIQASKEVWGKITGTINTPEKFEAKRLELAKNVWSTMKQTDSRECRNCHNFESMAPEFQRPRARQQHLNAFETGQTCIDCHKGIAHKHIRDLLEEEELEALEKPNPAFVRDVPEIFTASLKKVQEREAEEAAKAEAEAKAADEATKARIERAVSSAVDKAVAEAVAAERAKIAADGGTVVAEAPAADAAADKGESVAGNVNWDAVEGKAVTLFYPGQTSFEWIQTGKDHGGARAVTKAGDRCSTCHAKEVKDMGAKLVSGEKAEETPIPGKRPFIETTVQATHDADNLYLRFQWMDGEHAPAPFVDGGKMDPDNQVKVAMMIAGTGIEYAEQAGCWVTCHHDSRRMPDAPDAEALGGAGDVAGRIDLHDGVTKYIAESRTKVEVAGRRGKVRGGWDKLKDQGEIDALVEAGTFLDLMRYRSGAKAENGQVLMQRDMNAGVQVEAEGSLDGGMWTVVLKRPLTSAEKGDISLEAGKTYMVGFAIHDDYANARFHHVSLEFTLGLDNPEAEINVVGQ
;
A
#
# COMPACT_ATOMS: atom_id res chain seq x y z
N MET A 1 61.25 -13.68 -74.17
CA MET A 1 60.43 -12.58 -73.63
C MET A 1 59.20 -13.16 -72.95
N SER A 2 59.23 -13.35 -71.63
CA SER A 2 58.07 -13.80 -70.85
C SER A 2 57.48 -12.59 -70.14
N LYS A 3 56.31 -12.12 -70.57
CA LYS A 3 55.53 -11.13 -69.80
C LYS A 3 54.98 -11.85 -68.57
N GLY A 4 55.76 -11.82 -67.48
CA GLY A 4 55.40 -12.38 -66.19
C GLY A 4 54.09 -11.78 -65.70
N ARG A 5 53.01 -12.53 -65.92
CA ARG A 5 51.65 -12.19 -65.49
C ARG A 5 51.69 -12.17 -63.96
N ARG A 6 51.54 -10.99 -63.35
CA ARG A 6 51.62 -10.79 -61.90
C ARG A 6 50.37 -11.38 -61.24
N TRP A 7 50.39 -12.69 -61.04
CA TRP A 7 49.44 -13.43 -60.22
C TRP A 7 50.02 -13.53 -58.81
N LEU A 8 49.30 -13.00 -57.83
CA LEU A 8 49.58 -13.17 -56.40
C LEU A 8 48.43 -14.03 -55.87
N PHE A 9 48.74 -15.20 -55.29
CA PHE A 9 47.77 -16.14 -54.72
C PHE A 9 46.58 -16.53 -55.63
N GLY A 10 46.82 -16.70 -56.94
CA GLY A 10 45.78 -17.18 -57.85
C GLY A 10 44.76 -16.12 -58.30
N ALA A 11 44.98 -14.84 -58.01
CA ALA A 11 44.25 -13.72 -58.61
C ALA A 11 45.21 -12.74 -59.31
N SER A 12 44.73 -12.08 -60.38
CA SER A 12 45.47 -10.97 -60.99
C SER A 12 45.41 -9.74 -60.08
N ILE A 13 46.49 -8.97 -59.97
CA ILE A 13 46.52 -7.74 -59.14
C ILE A 13 45.34 -6.80 -59.46
N GLY A 14 45.00 -6.64 -60.75
CA GLY A 14 43.84 -5.84 -61.17
C GLY A 14 42.50 -6.41 -60.70
N GLY A 15 42.32 -7.73 -60.74
CA GLY A 15 41.14 -8.41 -60.20
C GLY A 15 41.04 -8.28 -58.67
N GLY A 16 42.17 -8.36 -57.96
CA GLY A 16 42.22 -8.14 -56.52
C GLY A 16 41.81 -6.72 -56.11
N VAL A 17 42.31 -5.70 -56.82
CA VAL A 17 41.92 -4.29 -56.58
C VAL A 17 40.44 -4.06 -56.88
N ALA A 18 39.93 -4.62 -57.98
CA ALA A 18 38.51 -4.49 -58.34
C ALA A 18 37.57 -5.12 -57.29
N LEU A 19 37.89 -6.32 -56.81
CA LEU A 19 37.12 -6.99 -55.75
C LEU A 19 37.18 -6.22 -54.42
N PHE A 20 38.33 -5.65 -54.07
CA PHE A 20 38.48 -4.83 -52.87
C PHE A 20 37.63 -3.56 -52.93
N LEU A 21 37.67 -2.83 -54.06
CA LEU A 21 36.83 -1.65 -54.25
C LEU A 21 35.34 -2.00 -54.25
N ALA A 22 34.95 -3.10 -54.91
CA ALA A 22 33.58 -3.60 -54.86
C ALA A 22 33.15 -3.95 -53.42
N GLY A 23 34.05 -4.55 -52.63
CA GLY A 23 33.83 -4.85 -51.23
C GLY A 23 33.59 -3.59 -50.38
N ILE A 24 34.38 -2.52 -50.59
CA ILE A 24 34.18 -1.23 -49.91
C ILE A 24 32.82 -0.63 -50.26
N VAL A 25 32.48 -0.57 -51.55
CA VAL A 25 31.21 -0.01 -52.01
C VAL A 25 30.03 -0.81 -51.45
N PHE A 26 30.12 -2.15 -51.48
CA PHE A 26 29.10 -3.01 -50.90
C PHE A 26 28.97 -2.79 -49.38
N TRP A 27 30.08 -2.79 -48.64
CA TRP A 27 30.06 -2.60 -47.18
C TRP A 27 29.52 -1.23 -46.77
N GLY A 28 29.95 -0.17 -47.45
CA GLY A 28 29.45 1.19 -47.23
C GLY A 28 27.97 1.32 -47.58
N GLY A 29 27.56 0.80 -48.73
CA GLY A 29 26.16 0.79 -49.17
C GLY A 29 25.26 0.00 -48.22
N PHE A 30 25.71 -1.19 -47.79
CA PHE A 30 24.99 -2.04 -46.86
C PHE A 30 24.77 -1.35 -45.51
N ASN A 31 25.81 -0.79 -44.91
CA ASN A 31 25.69 -0.09 -43.61
C ASN A 31 24.82 1.18 -43.73
N THR A 32 24.91 1.90 -44.85
CA THR A 32 24.04 3.07 -45.10
C THR A 32 22.58 2.67 -45.17
N ALA A 33 22.25 1.59 -45.90
CA ALA A 33 20.88 1.07 -45.98
C ALA A 33 20.38 0.54 -44.62
N MET A 34 21.26 -0.11 -43.85
CA MET A 34 20.97 -0.57 -42.50
C MET A 34 20.60 0.57 -41.55
N GLU A 35 21.32 1.69 -41.64
CA GLU A 35 21.05 2.87 -40.82
C GLU A 35 19.82 3.64 -41.29
N ALA A 36 19.63 3.80 -42.60
CA ALA A 36 18.42 4.40 -43.16
C ALA A 36 17.15 3.64 -42.72
N THR A 37 17.23 2.31 -42.58
CA THR A 37 16.12 1.47 -42.11
C THR A 37 15.96 1.43 -40.58
N ASN A 38 16.72 2.25 -39.84
CA ASN A 38 16.56 2.48 -38.40
C ASN A 38 16.03 3.88 -38.08
N THR A 39 15.83 4.75 -39.08
CA THR A 39 15.34 6.11 -38.81
C THR A 39 13.86 6.12 -38.47
N LEU A 40 13.43 7.16 -37.76
CA LEU A 40 12.03 7.36 -37.45
C LEU A 40 11.18 7.47 -38.73
N GLU A 41 11.67 8.21 -39.73
CA GLU A 41 10.99 8.44 -41.01
C GLU A 41 10.74 7.11 -41.74
N PHE A 42 11.69 6.18 -41.67
CA PHE A 42 11.51 4.85 -42.24
C PHE A 42 10.47 4.05 -41.45
N CYS A 43 10.54 4.03 -40.12
CA CYS A 43 9.59 3.29 -39.29
C CYS A 43 8.13 3.75 -39.47
N ILE A 44 7.90 5.06 -39.65
CA ILE A 44 6.56 5.63 -39.85
C ILE A 44 6.17 5.72 -41.33
N SER A 45 7.01 5.23 -42.26
CA SER A 45 6.66 5.22 -43.69
C SER A 45 5.49 4.27 -44.02
N CYS A 46 5.21 3.32 -43.12
CA CYS A 46 4.00 2.51 -43.15
C CYS A 46 2.85 3.25 -42.43
N HIS A 47 1.72 3.44 -43.13
CA HIS A 47 0.55 4.14 -42.58
C HIS A 47 0.01 3.51 -41.29
N GLU A 48 0.18 2.20 -41.10
CA GLU A 48 -0.20 1.50 -39.87
C GLU A 48 0.59 2.01 -38.67
N MET A 49 1.91 2.19 -38.82
CA MET A 49 2.77 2.66 -37.73
C MET A 49 2.55 4.15 -37.46
N GLU A 50 2.37 4.94 -38.52
CA GLU A 50 2.12 6.39 -38.42
C GLU A 50 0.79 6.70 -37.73
N SER A 51 -0.28 5.99 -38.09
CA SER A 51 -1.63 6.27 -37.57
C SER A 51 -1.92 5.66 -36.20
N THR A 52 -1.09 4.73 -35.72
CA THR A 52 -1.28 4.03 -34.43
C THR A 52 -0.17 4.37 -33.43
N VAL A 53 0.85 3.51 -33.32
CA VAL A 53 1.91 3.56 -32.30
C VAL A 53 2.71 4.87 -32.31
N TYR A 54 2.87 5.52 -33.47
CA TYR A 54 3.54 6.82 -33.54
C TYR A 54 2.72 7.92 -32.85
N GLN A 55 1.39 7.91 -32.98
CA GLN A 55 0.53 8.88 -32.31
C GLN A 55 0.62 8.74 -30.79
N GLU A 56 0.73 7.51 -30.29
CA GLU A 56 0.92 7.22 -28.87
C GLU A 56 2.28 7.68 -28.37
N TYR A 57 3.34 7.36 -29.12
CA TYR A 57 4.72 7.71 -28.79
C TYR A 57 4.93 9.22 -28.65
N LYS A 58 4.27 10.03 -29.48
CA LYS A 58 4.32 11.51 -29.41
C LYS A 58 3.96 12.09 -28.05
N ASN A 59 3.14 11.38 -27.28
CA ASN A 59 2.68 11.83 -25.97
C ASN A 59 3.61 11.38 -24.82
N THR A 60 4.81 10.90 -25.13
CA THR A 60 5.73 10.31 -24.15
C THR A 60 7.03 11.10 -23.99
N ILE A 61 7.70 10.87 -22.86
CA ILE A 61 9.03 11.41 -22.57
C ILE A 61 10.09 11.00 -23.61
N HIS A 62 9.91 9.86 -24.28
CA HIS A 62 10.82 9.42 -25.33
C HIS A 62 10.67 10.23 -26.62
N TYR A 63 9.56 10.95 -26.82
CA TYR A 63 9.38 11.89 -27.93
C TYR A 63 9.86 13.29 -27.57
N GLN A 64 9.47 13.80 -26.40
CA GLN A 64 9.84 15.13 -25.91
C GLN A 64 10.27 15.07 -24.44
N ASN A 65 11.49 15.51 -24.15
CA ASN A 65 12.04 15.53 -22.80
C ASN A 65 12.91 16.75 -22.53
N ARG A 66 13.24 16.94 -21.25
CA ARG A 66 14.06 18.05 -20.73
C ARG A 66 15.49 18.09 -21.25
N THR A 67 16.03 16.98 -21.76
CA THR A 67 17.45 16.87 -22.18
C THR A 67 17.66 17.03 -23.68
N GLY A 68 16.59 16.92 -24.48
CA GLY A 68 16.68 16.90 -25.94
C GLY A 68 17.17 15.58 -26.54
N VAL A 69 17.64 14.61 -25.74
CA VAL A 69 18.04 13.28 -26.20
C VAL A 69 16.79 12.45 -26.47
N ARG A 70 16.54 12.12 -27.73
CA ARG A 70 15.31 11.46 -28.15
C ARG A 70 15.58 10.01 -28.55
N ALA A 71 14.93 9.07 -27.87
CA ALA A 71 14.89 7.67 -28.29
C ALA A 71 13.80 7.49 -29.35
N VAL A 72 14.15 6.98 -30.53
CA VAL A 72 13.24 6.68 -31.63
C VAL A 72 12.85 5.20 -31.64
N CYS A 73 12.05 4.79 -32.62
CA CYS A 73 11.51 3.43 -32.70
C CYS A 73 12.61 2.34 -32.67
N SER A 74 13.71 2.57 -33.39
CA SER A 74 14.80 1.60 -33.50
C SER A 74 15.58 1.42 -32.19
N ASP A 75 15.74 2.46 -31.38
CA ASP A 75 16.46 2.37 -30.10
C ASP A 75 15.83 1.34 -29.14
N CYS A 76 14.52 1.12 -29.24
CA CYS A 76 13.77 0.16 -28.43
C CYS A 76 13.45 -1.15 -29.16
N HIS A 77 13.23 -1.13 -30.48
CA HIS A 77 12.75 -2.30 -31.25
C HIS A 77 13.82 -2.98 -32.09
N VAL A 78 14.99 -2.37 -32.24
CA VAL A 78 16.13 -2.88 -33.02
C VAL A 78 17.37 -2.91 -32.12
N PRO A 79 17.90 -4.10 -31.80
CA PRO A 79 19.08 -4.20 -30.96
C PRO A 79 20.26 -3.44 -31.55
N ASP A 80 21.02 -2.74 -30.72
CA ASP A 80 22.23 -2.06 -31.21
C ASP A 80 23.38 -3.03 -31.57
N PRO A 81 23.68 -4.07 -30.76
CA PRO A 81 24.77 -5.00 -31.09
C PRO A 81 24.52 -5.73 -32.41
N TRP A 82 25.54 -5.72 -33.29
CA TRP A 82 25.41 -6.12 -34.70
C TRP A 82 24.73 -7.48 -34.92
N VAL A 83 25.14 -8.52 -34.17
CA VAL A 83 24.57 -9.87 -34.34
C VAL A 83 23.06 -9.86 -34.04
N HIS A 84 22.65 -9.22 -32.95
CA HIS A 84 21.24 -9.13 -32.56
C HIS A 84 20.44 -8.22 -33.50
N LYS A 85 21.04 -7.13 -33.98
CA LYS A 85 20.49 -6.24 -35.01
C LYS A 85 20.15 -7.02 -36.28
N MET A 86 21.08 -7.85 -36.75
CA MET A 86 20.89 -8.68 -37.95
C MET A 86 19.78 -9.72 -37.76
N VAL A 87 19.75 -10.43 -36.62
CA VAL A 87 18.67 -11.38 -36.31
C VAL A 87 17.31 -10.68 -36.33
N ARG A 88 17.18 -9.53 -35.68
CA ARG A 88 15.92 -8.77 -35.64
C ARG A 88 15.49 -8.27 -37.02
N LYS A 89 16.42 -7.82 -37.86
CA LYS A 89 16.10 -7.40 -39.24
C LYS A 89 15.71 -8.57 -40.13
N ILE A 90 16.27 -9.76 -39.93
CA ILE A 90 15.78 -10.98 -40.60
C ILE A 90 14.34 -11.29 -40.14
N GLN A 91 14.06 -11.21 -38.84
CA GLN A 91 12.70 -11.40 -38.30
C GLN A 91 11.71 -10.36 -38.84
N ALA A 92 12.15 -9.12 -39.05
CA ALA A 92 11.34 -8.02 -39.59
C ALA A 92 10.81 -8.30 -41.01
N SER A 93 11.39 -9.25 -41.75
CA SER A 93 10.82 -9.70 -43.03
C SER A 93 9.36 -10.18 -42.91
N LYS A 94 8.96 -10.68 -41.73
CA LYS A 94 7.56 -11.04 -41.44
C LYS A 94 6.63 -9.84 -41.38
N GLU A 95 7.12 -8.67 -40.99
CA GLU A 95 6.33 -7.42 -40.96
C GLU A 95 6.03 -6.94 -42.38
N VAL A 96 6.99 -7.08 -43.30
CA VAL A 96 6.78 -6.82 -44.75
C VAL A 96 5.73 -7.77 -45.31
N TRP A 97 5.79 -9.06 -44.96
CA TRP A 97 4.74 -10.01 -45.33
C TRP A 97 3.38 -9.62 -44.73
N GLY A 98 3.35 -9.22 -43.47
CA GLY A 98 2.15 -8.74 -42.77
C GLY A 98 1.53 -7.50 -43.42
N LYS A 99 2.36 -6.59 -43.95
CA LYS A 99 1.95 -5.42 -44.75
C LYS A 99 1.33 -5.85 -46.07
N ILE A 100 2.00 -6.72 -46.83
CA ILE A 100 1.53 -7.21 -48.13
C ILE A 100 0.19 -7.95 -47.99
N THR A 101 0.02 -8.72 -46.91
CA THR A 101 -1.20 -9.49 -46.63
C THR A 101 -2.27 -8.70 -45.86
N GLY A 102 -1.98 -7.46 -45.45
CA GLY A 102 -2.94 -6.57 -44.79
C GLY A 102 -3.40 -7.05 -43.41
N THR A 103 -2.51 -7.68 -42.63
CA THR A 103 -2.83 -8.24 -41.30
C THR A 103 -3.19 -7.18 -40.24
N ILE A 104 -2.63 -5.98 -40.36
CA ILE A 104 -2.84 -4.84 -39.43
C ILE A 104 -3.10 -3.52 -40.17
N ASN A 105 -3.55 -3.58 -41.43
CA ASN A 105 -3.61 -2.42 -42.32
C ASN A 105 -4.71 -1.39 -42.02
N THR A 106 -5.53 -1.62 -40.99
CA THR A 106 -6.49 -0.65 -40.45
C THR A 106 -6.34 -0.58 -38.94
N PRO A 107 -6.74 0.53 -38.30
CA PRO A 107 -6.70 0.67 -36.84
C PRO A 107 -7.40 -0.49 -36.12
N GLU A 108 -8.56 -0.94 -36.61
CA GLU A 108 -9.35 -2.01 -36.01
C GLU A 108 -8.59 -3.34 -36.04
N LYS A 109 -7.90 -3.64 -37.15
CA LYS A 109 -7.07 -4.84 -37.26
C LYS A 109 -5.83 -4.76 -36.38
N PHE A 110 -5.23 -3.56 -36.24
CA PHE A 110 -4.12 -3.35 -35.32
C PHE A 110 -4.56 -3.58 -33.88
N GLU A 111 -5.69 -3.00 -33.45
CA GLU A 111 -6.24 -3.20 -32.11
C GLU A 111 -6.54 -4.68 -31.84
N ALA A 112 -7.16 -5.38 -32.80
CA ALA A 112 -7.44 -6.81 -32.68
C ALA A 112 -6.18 -7.68 -32.47
N LYS A 113 -5.02 -7.22 -32.93
CA LYS A 113 -3.72 -7.91 -32.77
C LYS A 113 -2.81 -7.28 -31.72
N ARG A 114 -3.22 -6.17 -31.08
CA ARG A 114 -2.34 -5.36 -30.24
C ARG A 114 -1.68 -6.18 -29.13
N LEU A 115 -2.45 -7.01 -28.43
CA LEU A 115 -1.92 -7.84 -27.34
C LEU A 115 -0.92 -8.89 -27.84
N GLU A 116 -1.19 -9.53 -28.97
CA GLU A 116 -0.26 -10.47 -29.61
C GLU A 116 1.06 -9.79 -29.97
N LEU A 117 1.00 -8.62 -30.60
CA LEU A 117 2.18 -7.84 -30.98
C LEU A 117 2.98 -7.37 -29.77
N ALA A 118 2.29 -6.90 -28.72
CA ALA A 118 2.93 -6.46 -27.48
C ALA A 118 3.62 -7.63 -26.76
N LYS A 119 2.98 -8.80 -26.68
CA LYS A 119 3.56 -10.03 -26.11
C LYS A 119 4.89 -10.40 -26.78
N ASN A 120 4.98 -10.27 -28.11
CA ASN A 120 6.22 -10.57 -28.84
C ASN A 120 7.37 -9.65 -28.42
N VAL A 121 7.09 -8.34 -28.28
CA VAL A 121 8.09 -7.35 -27.87
C VAL A 121 8.47 -7.55 -26.41
N TRP A 122 7.49 -7.72 -25.51
CA TRP A 122 7.76 -7.93 -24.09
C TRP A 122 8.54 -9.22 -23.83
N SER A 123 8.20 -10.31 -24.51
CA SER A 123 8.94 -11.57 -24.40
C SER A 123 10.38 -11.42 -24.89
N THR A 124 10.60 -10.70 -25.98
CA THR A 124 11.96 -10.40 -26.48
C THR A 124 12.75 -9.61 -25.45
N MET A 125 12.21 -8.49 -24.95
CA MET A 125 12.86 -7.66 -23.94
C MET A 125 13.11 -8.43 -22.64
N LYS A 126 12.20 -9.32 -22.24
CA LYS A 126 12.37 -10.16 -21.06
C LYS A 126 13.55 -11.13 -21.24
N GLN A 127 13.64 -11.78 -22.39
CA GLN A 127 14.69 -12.76 -22.68
C GLN A 127 16.08 -12.11 -22.83
N THR A 128 16.15 -10.83 -23.19
CA THR A 128 17.40 -10.10 -23.43
C THR A 128 17.81 -9.20 -22.26
N ASP A 129 17.25 -9.40 -21.05
CA ASP A 129 17.50 -8.55 -19.88
C ASP A 129 17.26 -7.05 -20.17
N SER A 130 16.22 -6.77 -20.97
CA SER A 130 15.86 -5.44 -21.44
C SER A 130 17.04 -4.67 -22.04
N ARG A 131 17.91 -5.36 -22.78
CA ARG A 131 19.13 -4.82 -23.42
C ARG A 131 18.91 -3.45 -24.04
N GLU A 132 17.85 -3.29 -24.81
CA GLU A 132 17.53 -2.06 -25.52
C GLU A 132 17.22 -0.90 -24.56
N CYS A 133 16.49 -1.16 -23.47
CA CYS A 133 16.26 -0.17 -22.42
C CYS A 133 17.58 0.27 -21.77
N ARG A 134 18.48 -0.69 -21.53
CA ARG A 134 19.74 -0.49 -20.81
C ARG A 134 20.80 0.27 -21.59
N ASN A 135 20.63 0.45 -22.90
CA ASN A 135 21.47 1.34 -23.70
C ASN A 135 21.42 2.79 -23.16
N CYS A 136 20.26 3.19 -22.62
CA CYS A 136 20.04 4.53 -22.06
C CYS A 136 19.76 4.50 -20.54
N HIS A 137 19.19 3.40 -20.03
CA HIS A 137 18.77 3.23 -18.64
C HIS A 137 19.53 2.06 -17.98
N ASN A 138 20.83 2.24 -17.76
CA ASN A 138 21.63 1.21 -17.11
C ASN A 138 21.43 1.23 -15.59
N PHE A 139 21.00 0.09 -15.03
CA PHE A 139 20.87 -0.16 -13.59
C PHE A 139 22.10 0.30 -12.79
N GLU A 140 23.30 0.04 -13.29
CA GLU A 140 24.55 0.28 -12.57
C GLU A 140 24.87 1.77 -12.35
N SER A 141 24.26 2.63 -13.17
CA SER A 141 24.45 4.08 -13.13
C SER A 141 23.17 4.85 -12.77
N MET A 142 22.11 4.15 -12.34
CA MET A 142 20.90 4.81 -11.85
C MET A 142 21.17 5.43 -10.47
N ALA A 143 20.73 6.67 -10.28
CA ALA A 143 20.87 7.38 -9.01
C ALA A 143 19.54 7.34 -8.22
N PRO A 144 19.43 6.54 -7.15
CA PRO A 144 18.21 6.42 -6.35
C PRO A 144 17.79 7.73 -5.66
N GLU A 145 18.70 8.69 -5.48
CA GLU A 145 18.39 10.02 -4.94
C GLU A 145 17.37 10.83 -5.76
N PHE A 146 17.19 10.49 -7.05
CA PHE A 146 16.21 11.12 -7.94
C PHE A 146 15.00 10.22 -8.25
N GLN A 147 14.88 9.10 -7.55
CA GLN A 147 13.78 8.16 -7.71
C GLN A 147 12.77 8.34 -6.59
N ARG A 148 11.49 8.08 -6.89
CA ARG A 148 10.44 8.01 -5.86
C ARG A 148 10.77 6.88 -4.87
N PRO A 149 10.35 6.99 -3.59
CA PRO A 149 10.62 5.99 -2.57
C PRO A 149 10.31 4.54 -2.96
N ARG A 150 9.12 4.31 -3.51
CA ARG A 150 8.74 2.98 -4.00
C ARG A 150 9.62 2.50 -5.15
N ALA A 151 9.98 3.38 -6.08
CA ALA A 151 10.77 3.01 -7.26
C ALA A 151 12.20 2.58 -6.88
N ARG A 152 12.85 3.29 -5.95
CA ARG A 152 14.19 2.89 -5.47
C ARG A 152 14.18 1.53 -4.77
N GLN A 153 13.14 1.23 -3.98
CA GLN A 153 13.00 -0.08 -3.34
C GLN A 153 12.78 -1.18 -4.38
N GLN A 154 11.91 -0.96 -5.37
CA GLN A 154 11.68 -1.95 -6.42
C GLN A 154 12.92 -2.16 -7.30
N HIS A 155 13.69 -1.10 -7.59
CA HIS A 155 14.96 -1.26 -8.28
C HIS A 155 15.98 -2.04 -7.43
N LEU A 156 16.04 -1.80 -6.11
CA LEU A 156 16.88 -2.59 -5.20
C LEU A 156 16.51 -4.09 -5.25
N ASN A 157 15.22 -4.41 -5.11
CA ASN A 157 14.71 -5.77 -5.22
C ASN A 157 15.01 -6.39 -6.60
N ALA A 158 15.02 -5.58 -7.67
CA ALA A 158 15.32 -6.06 -9.03
C ALA A 158 16.78 -6.53 -9.18
N PHE A 159 17.74 -5.90 -8.48
CA PHE A 159 19.13 -6.38 -8.43
C PHE A 159 19.21 -7.79 -7.83
N GLU A 160 18.55 -7.99 -6.69
CA GLU A 160 18.64 -9.21 -5.88
C GLU A 160 17.83 -10.37 -6.47
N THR A 161 16.71 -10.08 -7.13
CA THR A 161 15.80 -11.09 -7.66
C THR A 161 16.02 -11.39 -9.15
N GLY A 162 16.74 -10.54 -9.88
CA GLY A 162 16.99 -10.71 -11.33
C GLY A 162 15.78 -10.30 -12.19
N GLN A 163 15.10 -9.23 -11.80
CA GLN A 163 14.05 -8.63 -12.63
C GLN A 163 14.65 -7.77 -13.74
N THR A 164 13.94 -7.70 -14.87
CA THR A 164 14.28 -6.87 -16.03
C THR A 164 13.39 -5.63 -16.07
N CYS A 165 13.77 -4.61 -16.84
CA CYS A 165 13.00 -3.37 -16.95
C CYS A 165 11.55 -3.62 -17.37
N ILE A 166 11.33 -4.56 -18.30
CA ILE A 166 10.00 -4.88 -18.83
C ILE A 166 9.12 -5.67 -17.84
N ASP A 167 9.68 -6.18 -16.73
CA ASP A 167 8.87 -6.82 -15.69
C ASP A 167 7.92 -5.81 -15.06
N CYS A 168 8.37 -4.57 -14.85
CA CYS A 168 7.55 -3.49 -14.29
C CYS A 168 7.08 -2.48 -15.33
N HIS A 169 7.91 -2.15 -16.33
CA HIS A 169 7.65 -1.05 -17.27
C HIS A 169 7.05 -1.52 -18.60
N LYS A 170 5.84 -2.10 -18.59
CA LYS A 170 5.10 -2.43 -19.84
C LYS A 170 4.31 -1.22 -20.34
N GLY A 171 4.20 -1.05 -21.66
CA GLY A 171 3.42 0.05 -22.26
C GLY A 171 4.03 1.44 -22.01
N ILE A 172 5.35 1.59 -22.09
CA ILE A 172 6.05 2.86 -21.79
C ILE A 172 5.84 3.91 -22.89
N ALA A 173 5.99 3.47 -24.15
CA ALA A 173 5.91 4.34 -25.33
C ALA A 173 4.55 4.26 -26.04
N HIS A 174 3.71 3.32 -25.62
CA HIS A 174 2.48 2.91 -26.30
C HIS A 174 1.38 2.66 -25.27
N LYS A 175 0.13 2.61 -25.72
CA LYS A 175 -1.04 2.35 -24.86
C LYS A 175 -0.78 1.18 -23.91
N HIS A 176 -0.98 1.42 -22.62
CA HIS A 176 -0.80 0.41 -21.58
C HIS A 176 -1.93 -0.63 -21.68
N ILE A 177 -1.55 -1.88 -21.94
CA ILE A 177 -2.47 -3.02 -22.14
C ILE A 177 -2.03 -4.27 -21.34
N ARG A 178 -1.22 -4.08 -20.29
CA ARG A 178 -0.74 -5.16 -19.41
C ARG A 178 -1.90 -5.89 -18.72
N ASP A 179 -2.94 -5.15 -18.37
CA ASP A 179 -4.17 -5.60 -17.72
C ASP A 179 -5.03 -6.54 -18.56
N LEU A 180 -4.79 -6.58 -19.89
CA LEU A 180 -5.43 -7.52 -20.81
C LEU A 180 -4.78 -8.91 -20.80
N LEU A 181 -3.63 -9.08 -20.12
CA LEU A 181 -3.01 -10.40 -19.96
C LEU A 181 -3.80 -11.23 -18.97
N GLU A 182 -3.96 -12.51 -19.29
CA GLU A 182 -4.36 -13.50 -18.29
C GLU A 182 -3.30 -13.53 -17.17
N GLU A 183 -3.74 -13.74 -15.94
CA GLU A 183 -2.87 -13.63 -14.77
C GLU A 183 -1.71 -14.62 -14.82
N GLU A 184 -1.94 -15.85 -15.28
CA GLU A 184 -0.88 -16.86 -15.46
C GLU A 184 0.17 -16.42 -16.49
N GLU A 185 -0.27 -15.81 -17.59
CA GLU A 185 0.64 -15.31 -18.61
C GLU A 185 1.47 -14.13 -18.07
N LEU A 186 0.82 -13.25 -17.31
CA LEU A 186 1.47 -12.12 -16.66
C LEU A 186 2.51 -12.58 -15.64
N GLU A 187 2.16 -13.52 -14.76
CA GLU A 187 3.05 -14.09 -13.75
C GLU A 187 4.27 -14.77 -14.38
N ALA A 188 4.05 -15.53 -15.46
CA ALA A 188 5.12 -16.17 -16.21
C ALA A 188 6.05 -15.13 -16.87
N LEU A 189 5.49 -14.09 -17.47
CA LEU A 189 6.24 -13.04 -18.16
C LEU A 189 7.05 -12.17 -17.17
N GLU A 190 6.49 -11.88 -15.99
CA GLU A 190 7.09 -11.06 -14.93
C GLU A 190 7.94 -11.87 -13.94
N LYS A 191 8.11 -13.18 -14.17
CA LYS A 191 8.94 -14.04 -13.32
C LYS A 191 10.40 -13.60 -13.38
N PRO A 192 11.03 -13.21 -12.25
CA PRO A 192 12.44 -12.87 -12.21
C PRO A 192 13.28 -14.02 -12.77
N ASN A 193 14.37 -13.67 -13.44
CA ASN A 193 15.28 -14.63 -13.99
C ASN A 193 16.55 -14.67 -13.12
N PRO A 194 16.83 -15.77 -12.42
CA PRO A 194 18.03 -15.90 -11.59
C PRO A 194 19.34 -15.61 -12.34
N ALA A 195 19.36 -15.81 -13.67
CA ALA A 195 20.52 -15.49 -14.50
C ALA A 195 20.82 -13.98 -14.63
N PHE A 196 19.87 -13.11 -14.24
CA PHE A 196 20.01 -11.66 -14.29
C PHE A 196 20.21 -11.02 -12.91
N VAL A 197 20.29 -11.82 -11.85
CA VAL A 197 20.70 -11.36 -10.52
C VAL A 197 22.09 -10.74 -10.61
N ARG A 198 22.26 -9.60 -9.96
CA ARG A 198 23.52 -8.86 -9.98
C ARG A 198 23.71 -8.10 -8.68
N ASP A 199 24.97 -7.87 -8.30
CA ASP A 199 25.28 -7.13 -7.08
C ASP A 199 24.82 -5.68 -7.17
N VAL A 200 24.43 -5.12 -6.04
CA VAL A 200 24.08 -3.70 -5.92
C VAL A 200 25.37 -2.89 -6.02
N PRO A 201 25.52 -2.00 -7.02
CA PRO A 201 26.73 -1.21 -7.19
C PRO A 201 26.96 -0.27 -6.00
N GLU A 202 28.23 -0.05 -5.64
CA GLU A 202 28.60 0.87 -4.55
C GLU A 202 28.05 2.29 -4.77
N ILE A 203 28.04 2.78 -6.02
CA ILE A 203 27.48 4.09 -6.37
C ILE A 203 25.98 4.18 -6.07
N PHE A 204 25.24 3.08 -6.25
CA PHE A 204 23.81 3.02 -5.95
C PHE A 204 23.60 3.08 -4.43
N THR A 205 24.32 2.27 -3.67
CA THR A 205 24.28 2.26 -2.20
C THR A 205 24.69 3.60 -1.60
N ALA A 206 25.72 4.25 -2.14
CA ALA A 206 26.15 5.57 -1.70
C ALA A 206 25.08 6.65 -1.95
N SER A 207 24.39 6.60 -3.10
CA SER A 207 23.28 7.51 -3.39
C SER A 207 22.05 7.22 -2.52
N LEU A 208 21.76 5.94 -2.21
CA LEU A 208 20.72 5.56 -1.23
C LEU A 208 20.99 6.17 0.14
N LYS A 209 22.22 6.07 0.63
CA LYS A 209 22.61 6.62 1.92
C LYS A 209 22.36 8.13 1.99
N LYS A 210 22.75 8.88 0.95
CA LYS A 210 22.53 10.34 0.88
C LYS A 210 21.06 10.73 0.95
N VAL A 211 20.19 10.00 0.24
CA VAL A 211 18.74 10.29 0.31
C VAL A 211 18.15 9.88 1.65
N GLN A 212 18.61 8.78 2.26
CA GLN A 212 18.19 8.39 3.61
C GLN A 212 18.59 9.43 4.65
N GLU A 213 19.81 9.96 4.59
CA GLU A 213 20.28 11.04 5.47
C GLU A 213 19.41 12.30 5.30
N ARG A 214 19.17 12.74 4.06
CA ARG A 214 18.28 13.89 3.78
C ARG A 214 16.86 13.66 4.28
N GLU A 215 16.27 12.49 4.00
CA GLU A 215 14.92 12.15 4.45
C GLU A 215 14.83 12.04 5.97
N ALA A 216 15.89 11.62 6.65
CA ALA A 216 15.96 11.60 8.11
C ALA A 216 16.04 13.02 8.70
N GLU A 217 16.82 13.91 8.09
CA GLU A 217 16.86 15.33 8.46
C GLU A 217 15.51 16.02 8.26
N GLU A 218 14.86 15.77 7.12
CA GLU A 218 13.51 16.27 6.81
C GLU A 218 12.46 15.72 7.80
N ALA A 219 12.53 14.43 8.12
CA ALA A 219 11.65 13.80 9.10
C ALA A 219 11.86 14.36 10.51
N ALA A 220 13.11 14.51 10.95
CA ALA A 220 13.43 15.09 12.25
C ALA A 220 12.93 16.54 12.36
N LYS A 221 13.03 17.32 11.27
CA LYS A 221 12.47 18.66 11.20
C LYS A 221 10.94 18.64 11.29
N ALA A 222 10.28 17.77 10.53
CA ALA A 222 8.82 17.63 10.56
C ALA A 222 8.32 17.16 11.94
N GLU A 223 9.05 16.26 12.60
CA GLU A 223 8.76 15.80 13.96
C GLU A 223 8.90 16.93 14.97
N ALA A 224 9.95 17.75 14.86
CA ALA A 224 10.12 18.93 15.71
C ALA A 224 8.99 19.96 15.51
N GLU A 225 8.57 20.19 14.26
CA GLU A 225 7.43 21.05 13.94
C GLU A 225 6.11 20.47 14.48
N ALA A 226 5.90 19.15 14.39
CA ALA A 226 4.74 18.47 14.94
C ALA A 226 4.72 18.52 16.47
N LYS A 227 5.85 18.24 17.14
CA LYS A 227 6.00 18.39 18.60
C LYS A 227 5.66 19.82 19.05
N ALA A 228 6.15 20.83 18.33
CA ALA A 228 5.79 22.23 18.60
C ALA A 228 4.29 22.53 18.39
N ALA A 229 3.66 21.93 17.38
CA ALA A 229 2.23 22.07 17.14
C ALA A 229 1.37 21.36 18.21
N ASP A 230 1.82 20.20 18.68
CA ASP A 230 1.21 19.45 19.78
C ASP A 230 1.31 20.24 21.09
N GLU A 231 2.48 20.82 21.39
CA GLU A 231 2.66 21.73 22.53
C GLU A 231 1.73 22.95 22.42
N ALA A 232 1.61 23.55 21.24
CA ALA A 232 0.69 24.66 21.01
C ALA A 232 -0.78 24.25 21.19
N THR A 233 -1.13 23.02 20.80
CA THR A 233 -2.47 22.46 20.97
C THR A 233 -2.75 22.14 22.43
N LYS A 234 -1.80 21.55 23.16
CA LYS A 234 -1.87 21.35 24.61
C LYS A 234 -2.08 22.68 25.33
N ALA A 235 -1.32 23.72 24.98
CA ALA A 235 -1.52 25.06 25.51
C ALA A 235 -2.89 25.67 25.14
N ARG A 236 -3.49 25.30 23.99
CA ARG A 236 -4.85 25.70 23.63
C ARG A 236 -5.89 24.96 24.47
N ILE A 237 -5.70 23.67 24.70
CA ILE A 237 -6.56 22.84 25.56
C ILE A 237 -6.52 23.36 27.00
N GLU A 238 -5.33 23.59 27.57
CA GLU A 238 -5.18 24.15 28.92
C GLU A 238 -5.92 25.49 29.08
N ARG A 239 -5.82 26.38 28.08
CA ARG A 239 -6.57 27.64 28.07
C ARG A 239 -8.08 27.43 27.98
N ALA A 240 -8.54 26.49 27.16
CA ALA A 240 -9.96 26.17 27.02
C ALA A 240 -10.53 25.57 28.32
N VAL A 241 -9.79 24.67 28.96
CA VAL A 241 -10.14 24.07 30.26
C VAL A 241 -10.20 25.14 31.34
N SER A 242 -9.19 26.02 31.44
CA SER A 242 -9.21 27.15 32.38
C SER A 242 -10.45 28.03 32.15
N SER A 243 -10.74 28.38 30.90
CA SER A 243 -11.91 29.20 30.56
C SER A 243 -13.24 28.50 30.89
N ALA A 244 -13.33 27.17 30.74
CA ALA A 244 -14.51 26.40 31.06
C ALA A 244 -14.72 26.28 32.57
N VAL A 245 -13.64 26.09 33.34
CA VAL A 245 -13.66 26.12 34.81
C VAL A 245 -14.10 27.50 35.30
N ASP A 246 -13.52 28.58 34.78
CA ASP A 246 -13.90 29.96 35.14
C ASP A 246 -15.38 30.22 34.86
N LYS A 247 -15.89 29.74 33.72
CA LYS A 247 -17.31 29.82 33.36
C LYS A 247 -18.20 29.01 34.30
N ALA A 248 -17.84 27.77 34.61
CA ALA A 248 -18.59 26.91 35.51
C ALA A 248 -18.63 27.46 36.95
N VAL A 249 -17.51 28.01 37.42
CA VAL A 249 -17.42 28.71 38.72
C VAL A 249 -18.31 29.95 38.71
N ALA A 250 -18.29 30.75 37.63
CA ALA A 250 -19.15 31.93 37.50
C ALA A 250 -20.64 31.56 37.49
N GLU A 251 -21.03 30.50 36.80
CA GLU A 251 -22.40 29.98 36.75
C GLU A 251 -22.85 29.42 38.11
N ALA A 252 -22.00 28.67 38.81
CA ALA A 252 -22.27 28.16 40.15
C ALA A 252 -22.43 29.30 41.18
N VAL A 253 -21.55 30.30 41.14
CA VAL A 253 -21.63 31.51 41.98
C VAL A 253 -22.91 32.31 41.66
N ALA A 254 -23.30 32.41 40.39
CA ALA A 254 -24.54 33.08 39.99
C ALA A 254 -25.79 32.32 40.47
N ALA A 255 -25.80 30.99 40.36
CA ALA A 255 -26.88 30.14 40.85
C ALA A 255 -27.04 30.22 42.38
N GLU A 256 -25.93 30.24 43.11
CA GLU A 256 -25.94 30.37 44.57
C GLU A 256 -26.37 31.77 45.02
N ARG A 257 -25.93 32.83 44.33
CA ARG A 257 -26.42 34.20 44.56
C ARG A 257 -27.92 34.33 44.30
N ALA A 258 -28.44 33.65 43.28
CA ALA A 258 -29.86 33.63 42.98
C ALA A 258 -30.68 32.91 44.07
N LYS A 259 -30.15 31.82 44.66
CA LYS A 259 -30.75 31.15 45.84
C LYS A 259 -30.77 32.06 47.07
N ILE A 260 -29.64 32.68 47.41
CA ILE A 260 -29.53 33.57 48.59
C ILE A 260 -30.48 34.77 48.47
N ALA A 261 -30.65 35.31 47.26
CA ALA A 261 -31.59 36.39 46.99
C ALA A 261 -33.06 35.95 47.10
N ALA A 262 -33.39 34.70 46.75
CA ALA A 262 -34.74 34.15 46.89
C ALA A 262 -35.13 33.91 48.36
N ASP A 263 -34.16 33.61 49.23
CA ASP A 263 -34.38 33.34 50.66
C ASP A 263 -34.27 34.59 51.56
N GLY A 264 -34.14 35.79 50.98
CA GLY A 264 -34.14 37.07 51.71
C GLY A 264 -32.87 37.38 52.51
N GLY A 265 -31.77 36.67 52.25
CA GLY A 265 -30.49 36.87 52.93
C GLY A 265 -29.63 37.99 52.31
N THR A 266 -28.87 38.71 53.13
CA THR A 266 -27.82 39.66 52.66
C THR A 266 -26.45 38.98 52.68
N VAL A 267 -25.69 39.18 51.60
CA VAL A 267 -24.37 38.56 51.40
C VAL A 267 -23.30 39.34 52.17
N VAL A 268 -22.55 38.67 53.05
CA VAL A 268 -21.33 39.21 53.68
C VAL A 268 -20.13 38.42 53.17
N ALA A 269 -19.02 39.11 52.90
CA ALA A 269 -17.87 38.58 52.19
C ALA A 269 -16.97 37.64 53.02
N GLU A 270 -16.42 36.66 52.29
CA GLU A 270 -15.24 35.81 52.52
C GLU A 270 -15.27 34.77 53.67
N ALA A 271 -15.28 33.50 53.26
CA ALA A 271 -14.71 32.36 53.97
C ALA A 271 -13.79 31.59 52.98
N PRO A 272 -12.69 31.00 53.44
CA PRO A 272 -11.67 30.43 52.57
C PRO A 272 -12.16 29.17 51.86
N ALA A 273 -11.65 28.95 50.65
CA ALA A 273 -11.96 27.83 49.79
C ALA A 273 -11.77 26.50 50.53
N ALA A 274 -12.87 25.79 50.76
CA ALA A 274 -12.83 24.37 51.03
C ALA A 274 -12.68 23.66 49.68
N ASP A 275 -11.65 22.82 49.56
CA ASP A 275 -11.45 21.90 48.45
C ASP A 275 -12.68 21.01 48.31
N ALA A 276 -13.58 21.41 47.41
CA ALA A 276 -14.60 20.53 46.88
C ALA A 276 -13.89 19.61 45.89
N ALA A 277 -13.34 18.51 46.41
CA ALA A 277 -13.04 17.34 45.60
C ALA A 277 -14.35 16.92 44.92
N ALA A 278 -14.50 17.32 43.65
CA ALA A 278 -15.47 16.72 42.77
C ALA A 278 -15.11 15.24 42.71
N ASP A 279 -16.04 14.41 43.15
CA ASP A 279 -16.01 12.95 42.99
C ASP A 279 -16.04 12.66 41.48
N LYS A 280 -14.88 12.76 40.84
CA LYS A 280 -14.63 12.25 39.49
C LYS A 280 -14.47 10.76 39.69
N GLY A 281 -15.41 9.97 39.14
CA GLY A 281 -15.19 8.53 39.02
C GLY A 281 -13.80 8.25 38.44
N GLU A 282 -13.16 7.15 38.89
CA GLU A 282 -11.81 6.76 38.44
C GLU A 282 -11.70 6.83 36.91
N SER A 283 -10.80 7.68 36.43
CA SER A 283 -10.44 7.75 35.00
C SER A 283 -9.75 6.46 34.59
N VAL A 284 -9.99 6.00 33.37
CA VAL A 284 -9.33 4.80 32.79
C VAL A 284 -7.81 5.00 32.74
N ALA A 285 -7.34 6.24 32.59
CA ALA A 285 -5.91 6.56 32.66
C ALA A 285 -5.31 6.38 34.07
N GLY A 286 -6.12 6.30 35.13
CA GLY A 286 -5.66 6.18 36.50
C GLY A 286 -4.62 7.25 36.87
N ASN A 287 -3.40 6.80 37.20
CA ASN A 287 -2.27 7.66 37.57
C ASN A 287 -1.22 7.84 36.45
N VAL A 288 -1.53 7.45 35.21
CA VAL A 288 -0.57 7.55 34.09
C VAL A 288 -0.16 9.00 33.84
N ASN A 289 1.16 9.24 33.80
CA ASN A 289 1.74 10.53 33.45
C ASN A 289 1.98 10.60 31.93
N TRP A 290 0.95 10.99 31.17
CA TRP A 290 1.05 11.11 29.71
C TRP A 290 2.07 12.15 29.22
N ASP A 291 2.48 13.10 30.06
CA ASP A 291 3.50 14.09 29.68
C ASP A 291 4.92 13.50 29.67
N ALA A 292 5.11 12.36 30.35
CA ALA A 292 6.37 11.61 30.35
C ALA A 292 6.40 10.47 29.32
N VAL A 293 5.30 10.22 28.60
CA VAL A 293 5.25 9.20 27.54
C VAL A 293 5.50 9.87 26.20
N GLU A 294 6.46 9.39 25.41
CA GLU A 294 6.67 9.93 24.08
C GLU A 294 5.51 9.56 23.14
N GLY A 295 5.00 10.56 22.40
CA GLY A 295 3.98 10.36 21.38
C GLY A 295 4.58 10.01 20.02
N LYS A 296 4.08 8.93 19.41
CA LYS A 296 4.41 8.55 18.05
C LYS A 296 3.33 9.03 17.08
N ALA A 297 3.73 9.78 16.06
CA ALA A 297 2.85 10.11 14.95
C ALA A 297 2.56 8.86 14.09
N VAL A 298 1.28 8.54 13.93
CA VAL A 298 0.76 7.45 13.11
C VAL A 298 -0.22 8.02 12.10
N THR A 299 0.06 7.81 10.81
CA THR A 299 -0.89 8.14 9.74
C THR A 299 -1.74 6.91 9.43
N LEU A 300 -3.06 7.04 9.58
CA LEU A 300 -4.03 6.06 9.09
C LEU A 300 -4.58 6.55 7.76
N PHE A 301 -4.83 5.66 6.81
CA PHE A 301 -5.38 6.01 5.50
C PHE A 301 -6.64 5.22 5.19
N TYR A 302 -7.48 5.78 4.33
CA TYR A 302 -8.65 5.10 3.82
C TYR A 302 -8.24 4.01 2.81
N PRO A 303 -8.52 2.72 3.07
CA PRO A 303 -8.00 1.60 2.26
C PRO A 303 -8.88 1.27 1.04
N GLY A 304 -10.09 1.84 0.94
CA GLY A 304 -11.05 1.45 -0.10
C GLY A 304 -11.43 -0.03 -0.03
N GLN A 305 -11.29 -0.74 -1.15
CA GLN A 305 -11.62 -2.16 -1.33
C GLN A 305 -10.37 -3.03 -1.58
N THR A 306 -9.21 -2.65 -1.03
CA THR A 306 -7.97 -3.44 -1.12
C THR A 306 -7.95 -4.53 -0.05
N SER A 307 -8.45 -5.73 -0.36
CA SER A 307 -8.42 -6.88 0.57
C SER A 307 -7.06 -7.57 0.65
N PHE A 308 -6.96 -8.59 1.49
CA PHE A 308 -5.83 -9.50 1.60
C PHE A 308 -5.56 -10.25 0.29
N GLU A 309 -6.60 -10.64 -0.45
CA GLU A 309 -6.45 -11.24 -1.79
C GLU A 309 -5.89 -10.24 -2.81
N TRP A 310 -6.32 -8.98 -2.70
CA TRP A 310 -5.90 -7.91 -3.59
C TRP A 310 -4.40 -7.64 -3.48
N ILE A 311 -3.84 -7.58 -2.25
CA ILE A 311 -2.41 -7.30 -2.05
C ILE A 311 -1.51 -8.44 -2.56
N GLN A 312 -2.06 -9.64 -2.70
CA GLN A 312 -1.34 -10.85 -3.13
C GLN A 312 -1.36 -11.08 -4.64
N THR A 313 -2.16 -10.32 -5.39
CA THR A 313 -2.34 -10.54 -6.83
C THR A 313 -1.63 -9.47 -7.65
N GLY A 314 -0.65 -9.87 -8.48
CA GLY A 314 0.16 -8.95 -9.28
C GLY A 314 -0.62 -8.15 -10.34
N LYS A 315 -1.80 -8.61 -10.74
CA LYS A 315 -2.74 -7.88 -11.59
C LYS A 315 -3.26 -6.62 -10.88
N ASP A 316 -3.59 -6.77 -9.60
CA ASP A 316 -4.28 -5.77 -8.80
C ASP A 316 -3.30 -4.84 -8.08
N HIS A 317 -2.26 -5.45 -7.50
CA HIS A 317 -1.23 -4.82 -6.70
C HIS A 317 0.17 -5.08 -7.27
N GLY A 318 0.85 -4.01 -7.72
CA GLY A 318 2.18 -4.13 -8.31
C GLY A 318 3.28 -4.63 -7.36
N GLY A 319 3.06 -4.53 -6.04
CA GLY A 319 3.98 -5.01 -5.01
C GLY A 319 3.73 -6.45 -4.56
N ALA A 320 2.78 -7.18 -5.15
CA ALA A 320 2.34 -8.49 -4.66
C ALA A 320 3.47 -9.50 -4.46
N ARG A 321 4.46 -9.53 -5.37
CA ARG A 321 5.60 -10.44 -5.27
C ARG A 321 6.58 -10.05 -4.16
N ALA A 322 6.76 -8.76 -3.93
CA ALA A 322 7.61 -8.28 -2.85
C ALA A 322 7.06 -8.78 -1.51
N VAL A 323 5.74 -8.68 -1.31
CA VAL A 323 5.06 -9.19 -0.12
C VAL A 323 5.10 -10.72 -0.05
N THR A 324 4.64 -11.41 -1.09
CA THR A 324 4.39 -12.88 -1.05
C THR A 324 5.62 -13.75 -1.31
N LYS A 325 6.70 -13.20 -1.86
CA LYS A 325 7.91 -13.96 -2.23
C LYS A 325 9.20 -13.39 -1.66
N ALA A 326 9.32 -12.07 -1.50
CA ALA A 326 10.51 -11.45 -0.91
C ALA A 326 10.39 -11.24 0.60
N GLY A 327 9.17 -11.21 1.14
CA GLY A 327 8.92 -10.98 2.57
C GLY A 327 8.88 -9.50 2.95
N ASP A 328 8.82 -8.59 1.98
CA ASP A 328 8.72 -7.16 2.25
C ASP A 328 7.41 -6.85 2.98
N ARG A 329 7.51 -6.07 4.05
CA ARG A 329 6.35 -5.51 4.75
C ARG A 329 5.71 -4.36 3.95
N CYS A 330 4.43 -4.06 4.17
CA CYS A 330 3.79 -2.94 3.46
C CYS A 330 4.50 -1.61 3.77
N SER A 331 4.94 -1.38 5.01
CA SER A 331 5.73 -0.21 5.42
C SER A 331 7.01 -0.02 4.61
N THR A 332 7.69 -1.09 4.22
CA THR A 332 8.90 -1.07 3.38
C THR A 332 8.68 -0.27 2.09
N CYS A 333 7.51 -0.43 1.47
CA CYS A 333 7.18 0.25 0.22
C CYS A 333 6.35 1.52 0.43
N HIS A 334 5.45 1.53 1.43
CA HIS A 334 4.36 2.49 1.53
C HIS A 334 4.48 3.51 2.66
N ALA A 335 5.42 3.36 3.60
CA ALA A 335 5.52 4.25 4.77
C ALA A 335 5.64 5.75 4.41
N LYS A 336 6.24 6.06 3.25
CA LYS A 336 6.47 7.45 2.79
C LYS A 336 5.40 8.01 1.87
N GLU A 337 4.30 7.28 1.66
CA GLU A 337 3.24 7.66 0.71
C GLU A 337 1.83 7.35 1.21
N VAL A 338 1.68 7.06 2.51
CA VAL A 338 0.40 6.69 3.14
C VAL A 338 -0.71 7.71 2.83
N LYS A 339 -0.40 9.02 2.91
CA LYS A 339 -1.36 10.10 2.60
C LYS A 339 -1.79 10.10 1.13
N ASP A 340 -0.83 9.91 0.22
CA ASP A 340 -1.09 9.86 -1.23
C ASP A 340 -1.91 8.62 -1.61
N MET A 341 -1.68 7.49 -0.94
CA MET A 341 -2.50 6.29 -1.11
C MET A 341 -3.95 6.55 -0.71
N GLY A 342 -4.17 7.11 0.49
CA GLY A 342 -5.50 7.48 0.95
C GLY A 342 -6.22 8.42 -0.01
N ALA A 343 -5.51 9.41 -0.57
CA ALA A 343 -6.08 10.36 -1.54
C ALA A 343 -6.56 9.70 -2.84
N LYS A 344 -5.81 8.73 -3.37
CA LYS A 344 -6.19 7.99 -4.58
C LYS A 344 -7.33 7.00 -4.34
N LEU A 345 -7.35 6.37 -3.17
CA LEU A 345 -8.37 5.39 -2.82
C LEU A 345 -9.70 6.09 -2.54
N VAL A 346 -9.70 7.17 -1.77
CA VAL A 346 -10.94 7.87 -1.41
C VAL A 346 -11.60 8.56 -2.61
N SER A 347 -10.82 8.94 -3.63
CA SER A 347 -11.34 9.57 -4.85
C SER A 347 -12.02 8.57 -5.81
N GLY A 348 -11.83 7.26 -5.62
CA GLY A 348 -12.25 6.24 -6.58
C GLY A 348 -11.31 6.06 -7.77
N GLU A 349 -10.16 6.76 -7.82
CA GLU A 349 -9.16 6.57 -8.88
C GLU A 349 -8.60 5.13 -8.87
N LYS A 350 -8.54 4.50 -7.69
CA LYS A 350 -8.07 3.13 -7.52
C LYS A 350 -8.90 2.42 -6.45
N ALA A 351 -9.31 1.18 -6.74
CA ALA A 351 -9.84 0.21 -5.76
C ALA A 351 -10.93 0.77 -4.81
N GLU A 352 -11.81 1.63 -5.32
CA GLU A 352 -13.01 2.10 -4.61
C GLU A 352 -14.10 2.40 -5.64
N GLU A 353 -15.09 1.52 -5.73
CA GLU A 353 -16.20 1.67 -6.68
C GLU A 353 -17.33 2.56 -6.14
N THR A 354 -17.37 2.80 -4.83
CA THR A 354 -18.43 3.55 -4.14
C THR A 354 -17.85 4.66 -3.26
N PRO A 355 -17.14 5.64 -3.85
CA PRO A 355 -16.52 6.71 -3.07
C PRO A 355 -17.57 7.54 -2.31
N ILE A 356 -17.22 7.98 -1.10
CA ILE A 356 -18.05 8.85 -0.27
C ILE A 356 -17.58 10.29 -0.49
N PRO A 357 -18.39 11.17 -1.10
CA PRO A 357 -18.00 12.55 -1.34
C PRO A 357 -17.63 13.27 -0.04
N GLY A 358 -16.46 13.90 -0.01
CA GLY A 358 -15.97 14.63 1.16
C GLY A 358 -15.31 13.76 2.23
N LYS A 359 -15.30 12.43 2.11
CA LYS A 359 -14.59 11.58 3.07
C LYS A 359 -13.09 11.92 3.03
N ARG A 360 -12.50 12.13 4.21
CA ARG A 360 -11.07 12.46 4.29
C ARG A 360 -10.19 11.26 3.89
N PRO A 361 -9.05 11.50 3.22
CA PRO A 361 -8.17 10.43 2.75
C PRO A 361 -7.34 9.76 3.85
N PHE A 362 -7.00 10.50 4.91
CA PHE A 362 -6.15 10.04 6.00
C PHE A 362 -6.48 10.74 7.32
N ILE A 363 -5.99 10.16 8.42
CA ILE A 363 -6.04 10.69 9.79
C ILE A 363 -4.62 10.72 10.31
N GLU A 364 -4.17 11.87 10.80
CA GLU A 364 -2.95 11.96 11.59
C GLU A 364 -3.30 11.79 13.05
N THR A 365 -2.77 10.74 13.66
CA THR A 365 -3.04 10.38 15.05
C THR A 365 -1.74 10.30 15.82
N THR A 366 -1.68 10.90 16.99
CA THR A 366 -0.59 10.67 17.95
C THR A 366 -0.98 9.48 18.82
N VAL A 367 -0.09 8.48 18.89
CA VAL A 367 -0.23 7.28 19.72
C VAL A 367 0.83 7.31 20.81
N GLN A 368 0.41 7.24 22.06
CA GLN A 368 1.28 7.03 23.21
C GLN A 368 0.97 5.68 23.82
N ALA A 369 2.02 4.98 24.26
CA ALA A 369 1.90 3.66 24.85
C ALA A 369 2.75 3.56 26.11
N THR A 370 2.15 3.09 27.20
CA THR A 370 2.83 2.89 28.48
C THR A 370 2.20 1.72 29.22
N HIS A 371 2.89 1.19 30.22
CA HIS A 371 2.36 0.13 31.06
C HIS A 371 2.75 0.32 32.52
N ASP A 372 1.95 -0.25 33.42
CA ASP A 372 2.36 -0.51 34.80
C ASP A 372 2.72 -1.99 34.95
N ALA A 373 2.70 -2.53 36.18
CA ALA A 373 2.99 -3.95 36.43
C ALA A 373 1.91 -4.90 35.86
N ASP A 374 0.67 -4.41 35.70
CA ASP A 374 -0.52 -5.23 35.45
C ASP A 374 -1.20 -4.89 34.11
N ASN A 375 -1.07 -3.65 33.62
CA ASN A 375 -1.88 -3.11 32.52
C ASN A 375 -1.07 -2.37 31.46
N LEU A 376 -1.48 -2.55 30.21
CA LEU A 376 -1.14 -1.70 29.07
C LEU A 376 -2.12 -0.52 29.01
N TYR A 377 -1.59 0.66 28.74
CA TYR A 377 -2.34 1.88 28.45
C TYR A 377 -1.94 2.44 27.08
N LEU A 378 -2.94 2.83 26.30
CA LEU A 378 -2.76 3.46 24.99
C LEU A 378 -3.58 4.74 24.92
N ARG A 379 -2.96 5.84 24.47
CA ARG A 379 -3.66 7.09 24.20
C ARG A 379 -3.57 7.46 22.73
N PHE A 380 -4.72 7.71 22.12
CA PHE A 380 -4.87 8.14 20.73
C PHE A 380 -5.41 9.56 20.70
N GLN A 381 -4.75 10.45 19.94
CA GLN A 381 -5.21 11.83 19.76
C GLN A 381 -5.20 12.24 18.29
N TRP A 382 -6.31 12.78 17.80
CA TRP A 382 -6.43 13.27 16.42
C TRP A 382 -7.49 14.37 16.30
N MET A 383 -7.41 15.16 15.23
CA MET A 383 -8.41 16.20 14.93
C MET A 383 -9.68 15.58 14.35
N ASP A 384 -10.84 16.02 14.87
CA ASP A 384 -12.15 15.65 14.34
C ASP A 384 -12.33 16.16 12.91
N GLY A 385 -13.15 15.45 12.13
CA GLY A 385 -13.43 15.76 10.73
C GLY A 385 -14.84 16.31 10.53
N GLU A 386 -15.07 17.00 9.41
CA GLU A 386 -16.43 17.32 8.98
C GLU A 386 -17.18 16.06 8.56
N HIS A 387 -18.49 16.02 8.81
CA HIS A 387 -19.33 14.89 8.40
C HIS A 387 -19.47 14.83 6.88
N ALA A 388 -19.13 13.68 6.31
CA ALA A 388 -19.26 13.31 4.90
C ALA A 388 -20.36 12.25 4.74
N PRO A 389 -21.60 12.64 4.39
CA PRO A 389 -22.74 11.73 4.35
C PRO A 389 -22.52 10.58 3.36
N ALA A 390 -22.65 9.34 3.84
CA ALA A 390 -22.59 8.17 2.98
C ALA A 390 -23.80 8.13 2.03
N PRO A 391 -23.62 8.17 0.70
CA PRO A 391 -24.73 8.33 -0.24
C PRO A 391 -25.65 7.10 -0.33
N PHE A 392 -25.21 5.97 0.21
CA PHE A 392 -25.93 4.68 0.20
C PHE A 392 -26.54 4.32 1.57
N VAL A 393 -26.57 5.26 2.52
CA VAL A 393 -27.21 5.08 3.83
C VAL A 393 -28.21 6.20 4.07
N ASP A 394 -29.43 5.84 4.47
CA ASP A 394 -30.43 6.84 4.85
C ASP A 394 -29.96 7.64 6.07
N GLY A 395 -30.10 8.97 6.02
CA GLY A 395 -29.51 9.88 7.00
C GLY A 395 -27.98 10.02 6.97
N GLY A 396 -27.28 9.34 6.06
CA GLY A 396 -25.85 9.53 5.79
C GLY A 396 -24.88 8.96 6.83
N LYS A 397 -25.36 8.44 7.96
CA LYS A 397 -24.56 7.89 9.07
C LYS A 397 -24.66 6.37 9.13
N MET A 398 -23.54 5.65 8.99
CA MET A 398 -23.55 4.18 8.99
C MET A 398 -23.70 3.57 10.39
N ASP A 399 -23.28 4.31 11.41
CA ASP A 399 -23.35 3.93 12.83
C ASP A 399 -23.76 5.18 13.64
N PRO A 400 -25.04 5.56 13.65
CA PRO A 400 -25.50 6.82 14.24
C PRO A 400 -25.17 6.98 15.73
N ASP A 401 -25.03 5.88 16.45
CA ASP A 401 -24.75 5.86 17.88
C ASP A 401 -23.26 6.14 18.19
N ASN A 402 -22.37 5.89 17.23
CA ASN A 402 -20.93 6.00 17.43
C ASN A 402 -20.30 6.90 16.37
N GLN A 403 -20.07 8.17 16.71
CA GLN A 403 -19.32 9.09 15.85
C GLN A 403 -17.92 8.56 15.55
N VAL A 404 -17.25 7.99 16.55
CA VAL A 404 -15.94 7.38 16.38
C VAL A 404 -15.84 6.01 17.06
N LYS A 405 -15.06 5.12 16.45
CA LYS A 405 -14.55 3.90 17.08
C LYS A 405 -13.05 3.81 16.83
N VAL A 406 -12.29 3.45 17.86
CA VAL A 406 -10.86 3.21 17.75
C VAL A 406 -10.61 1.76 18.07
N ALA A 407 -9.93 1.05 17.17
CA ALA A 407 -9.59 -0.35 17.35
C ALA A 407 -8.09 -0.57 17.20
N MET A 408 -7.59 -1.53 17.96
CA MET A 408 -6.25 -2.08 17.81
C MET A 408 -6.38 -3.59 17.70
N MET A 409 -5.59 -4.19 16.81
CA MET A 409 -5.39 -5.63 16.83
C MET A 409 -3.94 -5.98 17.14
N ILE A 410 -3.76 -7.10 17.83
CA ILE A 410 -2.47 -7.73 18.08
C ILE A 410 -2.50 -9.08 17.38
N ALA A 411 -1.52 -9.35 16.51
CA ALA A 411 -1.42 -10.64 15.85
C ALA A 411 -0.80 -11.69 16.78
N GLY A 412 -1.45 -12.84 16.85
CA GLY A 412 -0.93 -14.03 17.51
C GLY A 412 0.14 -14.73 16.68
N THR A 413 0.32 -16.03 16.91
CA THR A 413 1.39 -16.80 16.29
C THR A 413 0.91 -17.64 15.11
N GLY A 414 1.79 -17.92 14.15
CA GLY A 414 1.51 -18.86 13.05
C GLY A 414 0.54 -18.35 11.99
N ILE A 415 0.33 -17.02 11.90
CA ILE A 415 -0.55 -16.39 10.90
C ILE A 415 0.27 -16.02 9.66
N GLU A 416 -0.13 -16.52 8.51
CA GLU A 416 0.51 -16.26 7.22
C GLU A 416 0.45 -14.76 6.90
N TYR A 417 1.62 -14.21 6.55
CA TYR A 417 1.81 -12.80 6.23
C TYR A 417 1.52 -11.79 7.36
N ALA A 418 1.34 -12.20 8.61
CA ALA A 418 1.10 -11.26 9.71
C ALA A 418 2.25 -10.25 9.92
N GLU A 419 3.50 -10.66 9.70
CA GLU A 419 4.65 -9.75 9.75
C GLU A 419 4.65 -8.74 8.60
N GLN A 420 4.24 -9.17 7.40
CA GLN A 420 4.23 -8.35 6.20
C GLN A 420 3.03 -7.40 6.14
N ALA A 421 1.87 -7.83 6.63
CA ALA A 421 0.58 -7.19 6.40
C ALA A 421 -0.20 -6.85 7.70
N GLY A 422 0.26 -7.31 8.86
CA GLY A 422 -0.40 -7.02 10.15
C GLY A 422 -1.89 -7.36 10.13
N CYS A 423 -2.73 -6.42 10.56
CA CYS A 423 -4.19 -6.59 10.61
C CYS A 423 -4.85 -6.80 9.25
N TRP A 424 -4.15 -6.51 8.14
CA TRP A 424 -4.67 -6.65 6.79
C TRP A 424 -5.00 -8.09 6.42
N VAL A 425 -4.32 -9.06 7.05
CA VAL A 425 -4.58 -10.50 6.89
C VAL A 425 -6.01 -10.88 7.23
N THR A 426 -6.74 -10.01 7.93
CA THR A 426 -8.14 -10.22 8.33
C THR A 426 -9.18 -9.67 7.36
N CYS A 427 -8.75 -8.87 6.37
CA CYS A 427 -9.64 -8.12 5.49
C CYS A 427 -9.83 -8.89 4.19
N HIS A 428 -10.96 -9.55 3.99
CA HIS A 428 -11.18 -10.41 2.83
C HIS A 428 -12.13 -9.82 1.81
N HIS A 429 -11.98 -10.19 0.54
CA HIS A 429 -12.80 -9.70 -0.58
C HIS A 429 -14.28 -10.08 -0.45
N ASP A 430 -14.58 -11.14 0.31
CA ASP A 430 -15.92 -11.62 0.64
C ASP A 430 -16.46 -11.11 1.98
N SER A 431 -15.74 -10.19 2.65
CA SER A 431 -16.28 -9.50 3.82
C SER A 431 -17.44 -8.58 3.43
N ARG A 432 -18.40 -8.36 4.34
CA ARG A 432 -19.54 -7.49 4.09
C ARG A 432 -19.11 -6.12 3.54
N ARG A 433 -19.82 -5.67 2.49
CA ARG A 433 -19.54 -4.44 1.72
C ARG A 433 -18.26 -4.45 0.87
N MET A 434 -17.56 -5.58 0.77
CA MET A 434 -16.48 -5.79 -0.21
C MET A 434 -17.04 -6.38 -1.52
N PRO A 435 -16.30 -6.35 -2.64
CA PRO A 435 -16.83 -6.68 -3.97
C PRO A 435 -17.46 -8.07 -4.09
N ASP A 436 -16.90 -9.07 -3.40
CA ASP A 436 -17.29 -10.48 -3.50
C ASP A 436 -18.09 -10.95 -2.27
N ALA A 437 -18.67 -10.01 -1.52
CA ALA A 437 -19.50 -10.34 -0.37
C ALA A 437 -20.69 -11.24 -0.78
N PRO A 438 -20.96 -12.33 -0.06
CA PRO A 438 -22.11 -13.19 -0.36
C PRO A 438 -23.42 -12.42 -0.21
N ASP A 439 -24.34 -12.66 -1.14
CA ASP A 439 -25.69 -12.11 -1.07
C ASP A 439 -26.57 -12.85 -0.05
N ALA A 440 -27.80 -12.36 0.13
CA ALA A 440 -28.73 -12.93 1.10
C ALA A 440 -29.12 -14.39 0.78
N GLU A 441 -29.10 -14.79 -0.49
CA GLU A 441 -29.39 -16.18 -0.90
C GLU A 441 -28.25 -17.11 -0.49
N ALA A 442 -27.00 -16.71 -0.79
CA ALA A 442 -25.81 -17.45 -0.40
C ALA A 442 -25.69 -17.57 1.14
N LEU A 443 -25.97 -16.48 1.87
CA LEU A 443 -25.99 -16.48 3.34
C LEU A 443 -27.12 -17.37 3.89
N GLY A 444 -28.31 -17.33 3.31
CA GLY A 444 -29.44 -18.19 3.70
C GLY A 444 -29.19 -19.67 3.41
N GLY A 445 -28.36 -19.98 2.42
CA GLY A 445 -27.93 -21.33 2.04
C GLY A 445 -26.69 -21.86 2.76
N ALA A 446 -26.16 -21.15 3.76
CA ALA A 446 -24.86 -21.45 4.38
C ALA A 446 -24.79 -22.78 5.17
N GLY A 447 -25.92 -23.44 5.44
CA GLY A 447 -25.96 -24.75 6.10
C GLY A 447 -25.29 -24.74 7.47
N ASP A 448 -24.37 -25.69 7.70
CA ASP A 448 -23.60 -25.80 8.96
C ASP A 448 -22.81 -24.52 9.30
N VAL A 449 -22.34 -23.78 8.29
CA VAL A 449 -21.60 -22.53 8.50
C VAL A 449 -22.42 -21.52 9.31
N ALA A 450 -23.73 -21.41 9.05
CA ALA A 450 -24.62 -20.51 9.79
C ALA A 450 -24.81 -20.88 11.27
N GLY A 451 -24.52 -22.13 11.65
CA GLY A 451 -24.53 -22.57 13.05
C GLY A 451 -23.22 -22.31 13.78
N ARG A 452 -22.14 -21.97 13.06
CA ARG A 452 -20.78 -21.85 13.59
C ARG A 452 -20.28 -20.41 13.61
N ILE A 453 -20.73 -19.57 12.68
CA ILE A 453 -20.39 -18.14 12.63
C ILE A 453 -21.65 -17.28 12.51
N ASP A 454 -21.58 -16.06 13.03
CA ASP A 454 -22.62 -15.05 12.92
C ASP A 454 -22.60 -14.42 11.52
N LEU A 455 -23.72 -14.59 10.82
CA LEU A 455 -23.96 -14.09 9.47
C LEU A 455 -25.06 -13.03 9.41
N HIS A 456 -25.59 -12.57 10.56
CA HIS A 456 -26.70 -11.61 10.61
C HIS A 456 -26.42 -10.35 9.76
N ASP A 457 -25.22 -9.79 9.90
CA ASP A 457 -24.76 -8.61 9.15
C ASP A 457 -23.94 -8.97 7.90
N GLY A 458 -23.98 -10.24 7.49
CA GLY A 458 -23.06 -10.83 6.52
C GLY A 458 -21.67 -11.15 7.09
N VAL A 459 -20.80 -11.67 6.22
CA VAL A 459 -19.47 -12.14 6.58
C VAL A 459 -18.62 -11.02 7.19
N THR A 460 -17.99 -11.29 8.33
CA THR A 460 -17.05 -10.37 8.97
C THR A 460 -15.60 -10.80 8.72
N LYS A 461 -14.66 -10.17 9.42
CA LYS A 461 -13.24 -10.48 9.29
C LYS A 461 -12.94 -11.91 9.74
N TYR A 462 -11.99 -12.57 9.11
CA TYR A 462 -11.47 -13.89 9.49
C TYR A 462 -10.00 -13.98 9.04
N ILE A 463 -9.28 -15.02 9.44
CA ILE A 463 -7.93 -15.31 8.91
C ILE A 463 -7.93 -16.58 8.06
N ALA A 464 -7.02 -16.67 7.09
CA ALA A 464 -6.96 -17.78 6.14
C ALA A 464 -6.78 -19.14 6.82
N GLU A 465 -6.11 -19.19 7.97
CA GLU A 465 -5.83 -20.40 8.75
C GLU A 465 -7.11 -21.09 9.23
N SER A 466 -8.20 -20.33 9.41
CA SER A 466 -9.51 -20.86 9.79
C SER A 466 -10.25 -21.53 8.61
N ARG A 467 -9.70 -21.44 7.39
CA ARG A 467 -10.30 -21.95 6.17
C ARG A 467 -9.52 -23.15 5.63
N THR A 468 -10.24 -24.08 5.02
CA THR A 468 -9.63 -25.17 4.22
C THR A 468 -9.06 -24.63 2.91
N LYS A 469 -9.60 -23.52 2.41
CA LYS A 469 -9.13 -22.82 1.21
C LYS A 469 -9.63 -21.37 1.17
N VAL A 470 -8.77 -20.46 0.70
CA VAL A 470 -9.12 -19.09 0.29
C VAL A 470 -8.79 -18.93 -1.19
N GLU A 471 -9.76 -18.49 -2.01
CA GLU A 471 -9.54 -18.15 -3.42
C GLU A 471 -8.97 -16.73 -3.51
N VAL A 472 -7.66 -16.64 -3.74
CA VAL A 472 -6.94 -15.36 -3.82
C VAL A 472 -7.06 -14.72 -5.21
N ALA A 473 -6.90 -15.51 -6.26
CA ALA A 473 -6.69 -14.99 -7.60
C ALA A 473 -8.00 -14.50 -8.26
N GLY A 474 -9.13 -15.16 -7.98
CA GLY A 474 -10.42 -14.84 -8.62
C GLY A 474 -10.43 -15.17 -10.12
N ARG A 475 -9.56 -16.10 -10.55
CA ARG A 475 -9.36 -16.44 -11.96
C ARG A 475 -10.66 -16.93 -12.60
N ARG A 476 -10.91 -16.49 -13.84
CA ARG A 476 -12.09 -16.87 -14.64
C ARG A 476 -13.42 -16.50 -13.96
N GLY A 477 -13.44 -15.38 -13.23
CA GLY A 477 -14.64 -14.87 -12.56
C GLY A 477 -15.03 -15.65 -11.30
N LYS A 478 -14.09 -16.38 -10.70
CA LYS A 478 -14.33 -16.98 -9.39
C LYS A 478 -14.43 -15.89 -8.33
N VAL A 479 -15.39 -16.06 -7.44
CA VAL A 479 -15.54 -15.24 -6.23
C VAL A 479 -14.31 -15.46 -5.35
N ARG A 480 -13.67 -14.37 -4.94
CA ARG A 480 -12.52 -14.39 -4.03
C ARG A 480 -12.97 -14.56 -2.59
N GLY A 481 -12.05 -15.05 -1.76
CA GLY A 481 -12.30 -15.37 -0.37
C GLY A 481 -12.61 -16.84 -0.13
N GLY A 482 -13.20 -17.14 1.00
CA GLY A 482 -13.43 -18.49 1.49
C GLY A 482 -14.32 -18.54 2.72
N TRP A 483 -15.25 -17.59 2.87
CA TRP A 483 -16.10 -17.47 4.06
C TRP A 483 -16.82 -18.76 4.45
N ASP A 484 -17.23 -19.57 3.47
CA ASP A 484 -17.96 -20.83 3.65
C ASP A 484 -17.04 -22.05 3.76
N LYS A 485 -15.72 -21.88 3.64
CA LYS A 485 -14.73 -22.96 3.64
C LYS A 485 -14.13 -23.21 5.03
N LEU A 486 -14.95 -23.19 6.07
CA LEU A 486 -14.50 -23.40 7.44
C LEU A 486 -13.77 -24.74 7.60
N LYS A 487 -12.66 -24.73 8.34
CA LYS A 487 -12.07 -25.95 8.90
C LYS A 487 -13.01 -26.63 9.89
N ASP A 488 -12.76 -27.89 10.25
CA ASP A 488 -13.56 -28.54 11.27
C ASP A 488 -13.35 -27.92 12.66
N GLN A 489 -14.27 -28.15 13.60
CA GLN A 489 -14.22 -27.47 14.89
C GLN A 489 -12.97 -27.85 15.71
N GLY A 490 -12.50 -29.09 15.63
CA GLY A 490 -11.31 -29.52 16.35
C GLY A 490 -10.05 -28.81 15.83
N GLU A 491 -9.95 -28.59 14.52
CA GLU A 491 -8.90 -27.76 13.93
C GLU A 491 -8.99 -26.29 14.38
N ILE A 492 -10.21 -25.72 14.46
CA ILE A 492 -10.41 -24.36 14.96
C ILE A 492 -9.99 -24.23 16.43
N ASP A 493 -10.38 -25.19 17.27
CA ASP A 493 -10.02 -25.21 18.69
C ASP A 493 -8.49 -25.31 18.87
N ALA A 494 -7.83 -26.13 18.05
CA ALA A 494 -6.37 -26.25 18.06
C ALA A 494 -5.66 -24.93 17.65
N LEU A 495 -6.23 -24.16 16.72
CA LEU A 495 -5.70 -22.83 16.35
C LEU A 495 -5.84 -21.83 17.50
N VAL A 496 -6.96 -21.86 18.23
CA VAL A 496 -7.13 -21.02 19.43
C VAL A 496 -6.09 -21.40 20.51
N GLU A 497 -5.90 -22.70 20.76
CA GLU A 497 -4.91 -23.19 21.73
C GLU A 497 -3.47 -22.84 21.34
N ALA A 498 -3.17 -22.80 20.04
CA ALA A 498 -1.88 -22.37 19.51
C ALA A 498 -1.68 -20.85 19.55
N GLY A 499 -2.72 -20.06 19.87
CA GLY A 499 -2.65 -18.60 19.80
C GLY A 499 -2.67 -18.06 18.38
N THR A 500 -3.23 -18.78 17.41
CA THR A 500 -3.34 -18.39 16.00
C THR A 500 -4.64 -17.63 15.76
N PHE A 501 -4.70 -16.38 16.23
CA PHE A 501 -5.81 -15.44 16.04
C PHE A 501 -5.29 -14.01 16.18
N LEU A 502 -6.10 -13.01 15.84
CA LEU A 502 -5.81 -11.63 16.22
C LEU A 502 -6.67 -11.23 17.41
N ASP A 503 -6.04 -10.80 18.50
CA ASP A 503 -6.69 -10.12 19.63
C ASP A 503 -7.16 -8.74 19.14
N LEU A 504 -8.40 -8.35 19.44
CA LEU A 504 -9.06 -7.14 18.96
C LEU A 504 -9.74 -6.40 20.12
N MET A 505 -9.20 -5.23 20.44
CA MET A 505 -9.80 -4.30 21.39
C MET A 505 -10.40 -3.09 20.67
N ARG A 506 -11.53 -2.57 21.15
CA ARG A 506 -12.23 -1.45 20.52
C ARG A 506 -12.91 -0.50 21.49
N TYR A 507 -12.58 0.78 21.39
CA TYR A 507 -13.35 1.89 21.93
C TYR A 507 -14.53 2.25 21.02
N ARG A 508 -15.64 2.70 21.63
CA ARG A 508 -16.84 3.19 20.97
C ARG A 508 -17.32 4.46 21.65
N SER A 509 -17.62 5.53 20.89
CA SER A 509 -17.99 6.81 21.50
C SER A 509 -19.37 6.83 22.17
N GLY A 510 -20.29 5.94 21.77
CA GLY A 510 -21.65 5.88 22.30
C GLY A 510 -21.97 4.63 23.11
N ALA A 511 -20.98 3.76 23.34
CA ALA A 511 -21.19 2.46 23.97
C ALA A 511 -19.95 2.01 24.77
N LYS A 512 -20.09 0.93 25.56
CA LYS A 512 -18.96 0.36 26.29
C LYS A 512 -17.85 -0.11 25.34
N ALA A 513 -16.61 -0.09 25.83
CA ALA A 513 -15.49 -0.74 25.17
C ALA A 513 -15.78 -2.23 24.95
N GLU A 514 -15.16 -2.79 23.93
CA GLU A 514 -15.29 -4.19 23.56
C GLU A 514 -13.91 -4.83 23.46
N ASN A 515 -13.87 -6.11 23.75
CA ASN A 515 -12.74 -6.97 23.50
C ASN A 515 -13.21 -8.21 22.73
N GLY A 516 -12.30 -8.80 21.97
CA GLY A 516 -12.65 -9.80 20.99
C GLY A 516 -11.46 -10.41 20.31
N GLN A 517 -11.76 -11.28 19.34
CA GLN A 517 -10.75 -11.89 18.50
C GLN A 517 -11.22 -12.05 17.05
N VAL A 518 -10.25 -12.24 16.16
CA VAL A 518 -10.47 -12.63 14.77
C VAL A 518 -9.77 -13.95 14.49
N LEU A 519 -10.57 -15.00 14.29
CA LEU A 519 -10.13 -16.31 13.79
C LEU A 519 -11.02 -16.75 12.63
N MET A 520 -12.17 -17.36 12.93
CA MET A 520 -13.13 -17.78 11.91
C MET A 520 -14.14 -16.70 11.53
N GLN A 521 -14.30 -15.72 12.42
CA GLN A 521 -15.10 -14.51 12.32
C GLN A 521 -14.52 -13.45 13.26
N ARG A 522 -15.03 -12.21 13.19
CA ARG A 522 -14.80 -11.20 14.24
C ARG A 522 -15.82 -11.42 15.35
N ASP A 523 -15.35 -11.96 16.46
CA ASP A 523 -16.15 -12.14 17.67
C ASP A 523 -15.78 -11.07 18.70
N MET A 524 -16.75 -10.27 19.15
CA MET A 524 -16.56 -9.17 20.11
C MET A 524 -17.14 -9.51 21.51
N ASN A 525 -17.47 -10.78 21.77
CA ASN A 525 -18.13 -11.21 22.99
C ASN A 525 -17.20 -11.94 23.98
N ALA A 526 -15.89 -11.96 23.73
CA ALA A 526 -14.93 -12.76 24.50
C ALA A 526 -13.60 -12.02 24.67
N GLY A 527 -13.01 -12.13 25.87
CA GLY A 527 -11.67 -11.65 26.19
C GLY A 527 -11.60 -10.92 27.53
N VAL A 528 -10.40 -10.45 27.89
CA VAL A 528 -10.16 -9.62 29.07
C VAL A 528 -11.03 -8.38 29.07
N GLN A 529 -11.33 -7.89 30.26
CA GLN A 529 -11.95 -6.59 30.43
C GLN A 529 -11.02 -5.51 29.85
N VAL A 530 -11.46 -4.92 28.75
CA VAL A 530 -10.88 -3.69 28.20
C VAL A 530 -11.70 -2.53 28.73
N GLU A 531 -11.00 -1.56 29.32
CA GLU A 531 -11.57 -0.28 29.73
C GLU A 531 -11.18 0.77 28.71
N ALA A 532 -12.10 1.70 28.43
CA ALA A 532 -11.82 2.79 27.54
C ALA A 532 -12.63 4.02 27.91
N GLU A 533 -12.03 5.18 27.71
CA GLU A 533 -12.69 6.47 27.79
C GLU A 533 -12.29 7.33 26.59
N GLY A 534 -13.16 8.24 26.18
CA GLY A 534 -12.80 9.21 25.17
C GLY A 534 -13.60 10.50 25.28
N SER A 535 -12.97 11.58 24.86
CA SER A 535 -13.57 12.91 24.84
C SER A 535 -13.26 13.64 23.54
N LEU A 536 -14.11 14.60 23.20
CA LEU A 536 -13.92 15.50 22.08
C LEU A 536 -13.89 16.94 22.63
N ASP A 537 -12.69 17.50 22.74
CA ASP A 537 -12.46 18.81 23.33
C ASP A 537 -11.70 19.71 22.35
N GLY A 538 -12.25 20.89 22.05
CA GLY A 538 -11.60 21.84 21.14
C GLY A 538 -11.35 21.29 19.73
N GLY A 539 -12.19 20.34 19.27
CA GLY A 539 -12.05 19.65 17.99
C GLY A 539 -11.02 18.52 17.96
N MET A 540 -10.42 18.17 19.11
CA MET A 540 -9.49 17.05 19.24
C MET A 540 -10.16 15.90 19.96
N TRP A 541 -10.18 14.73 19.32
CA TRP A 541 -10.49 13.47 19.98
C TRP A 541 -9.30 13.05 20.83
N THR A 542 -9.57 12.61 22.06
CA THR A 542 -8.63 11.90 22.91
C THR A 542 -9.29 10.61 23.36
N VAL A 543 -8.67 9.47 23.10
CA VAL A 543 -9.15 8.15 23.52
C VAL A 543 -8.06 7.44 24.31
N VAL A 544 -8.40 6.97 25.50
CA VAL A 544 -7.54 6.13 26.33
C VAL A 544 -8.12 4.73 26.38
N LEU A 545 -7.28 3.73 26.09
CA LEU A 545 -7.58 2.30 26.19
C LEU A 545 -6.69 1.69 27.25
N LYS A 546 -7.26 0.84 28.10
CA LYS A 546 -6.56 0.07 29.14
C LYS A 546 -6.93 -1.40 29.00
N ARG A 547 -5.93 -2.27 29.05
CA ARG A 547 -6.12 -3.73 29.15
C ARG A 547 -5.06 -4.35 30.05
N PRO A 548 -5.36 -5.49 30.70
CA PRO A 548 -4.34 -6.29 31.37
C PRO A 548 -3.19 -6.68 30.41
N LEU A 549 -1.96 -6.75 30.92
CA LEU A 549 -0.81 -7.28 30.17
C LEU A 549 -0.95 -8.79 29.99
N THR A 550 -1.37 -9.49 31.05
CA THR A 550 -1.58 -10.94 31.06
C THR A 550 -3.06 -11.27 31.01
N SER A 551 -3.43 -12.27 30.21
CA SER A 551 -4.79 -12.83 30.15
C SER A 551 -4.77 -14.33 30.39
N ALA A 552 -5.75 -14.80 31.17
CA ALA A 552 -6.10 -16.22 31.27
C ALA A 552 -7.31 -16.59 30.39
N GLU A 553 -7.96 -15.59 29.77
CA GLU A 553 -9.11 -15.77 28.91
C GLU A 553 -8.67 -16.24 27.51
N LYS A 554 -9.47 -17.14 26.92
CA LYS A 554 -9.22 -17.61 25.55
C LYS A 554 -9.51 -16.49 24.56
N GLY A 555 -8.63 -16.31 23.58
CA GLY A 555 -8.79 -15.29 22.54
C GLY A 555 -8.10 -13.97 22.82
N ASP A 556 -7.31 -13.87 23.91
CA ASP A 556 -6.43 -12.73 24.16
C ASP A 556 -4.96 -13.11 24.05
N ILE A 557 -4.14 -12.12 23.71
CA ILE A 557 -2.68 -12.27 23.65
C ILE A 557 -2.06 -11.65 24.89
N SER A 558 -1.37 -12.45 25.69
CA SER A 558 -0.55 -11.93 26.79
C SER A 558 0.69 -11.22 26.24
N LEU A 559 0.93 -10.01 26.74
CA LEU A 559 2.10 -9.20 26.42
C LEU A 559 3.20 -9.46 27.45
N GLU A 560 4.34 -9.96 26.98
CA GLU A 560 5.47 -10.33 27.81
C GLU A 560 6.69 -9.46 27.48
N ALA A 561 7.47 -9.12 28.51
CA ALA A 561 8.71 -8.40 28.33
C ALA A 561 9.68 -9.18 27.40
N GLY A 562 10.36 -8.45 26.51
CA GLY A 562 11.31 -9.03 25.56
C GLY A 562 10.69 -9.70 24.33
N LYS A 563 9.36 -9.76 24.21
CA LYS A 563 8.67 -10.18 22.98
C LYS A 563 8.25 -8.97 22.14
N THR A 564 8.17 -9.19 20.83
CA THR A 564 7.68 -8.21 19.86
C THR A 564 6.43 -8.75 19.19
N TYR A 565 5.43 -7.89 19.04
CA TYR A 565 4.12 -8.24 18.52
C TYR A 565 3.79 -7.39 17.29
N MET A 566 3.13 -7.99 16.30
CA MET A 566 2.62 -7.21 15.16
C MET A 566 1.28 -6.61 15.53
N VAL A 567 1.15 -5.29 15.34
CA VAL A 567 -0.06 -4.55 15.68
C VAL A 567 -0.49 -3.64 14.53
N GLY A 568 -1.75 -3.23 14.56
CA GLY A 568 -2.26 -2.21 13.67
C GLY A 568 -3.50 -1.55 14.25
N PHE A 569 -3.72 -0.33 13.81
CA PHE A 569 -4.75 0.56 14.35
C PHE A 569 -5.79 0.86 13.28
N ALA A 570 -7.03 1.02 13.73
CA ALA A 570 -8.13 1.42 12.89
C ALA A 570 -8.97 2.50 13.58
N ILE A 571 -9.37 3.50 12.82
CA ILE A 571 -10.33 4.52 13.27
C ILE A 571 -11.50 4.52 12.30
N HIS A 572 -12.66 4.09 12.79
CA HIS A 572 -13.93 4.42 12.15
C HIS A 572 -14.26 5.84 12.58
N ASP A 573 -13.98 6.81 11.74
CA ASP A 573 -14.39 8.18 11.94
C ASP A 573 -15.74 8.46 11.31
N ASP A 574 -16.35 9.57 11.71
CA ASP A 574 -17.51 10.10 11.02
C ASP A 574 -18.68 9.11 10.86
N TYR A 575 -19.03 8.44 11.96
CA TYR A 575 -20.11 7.43 11.99
C TYR A 575 -19.90 6.28 11.00
N ALA A 576 -18.65 6.03 10.57
CA ALA A 576 -18.35 4.96 9.64
C ALA A 576 -18.51 3.57 10.27
N ASN A 577 -18.77 2.58 9.43
CA ASN A 577 -18.86 1.19 9.82
C ASN A 577 -18.28 0.27 8.73
N ALA A 578 -18.14 -1.02 9.04
CA ALA A 578 -17.59 -2.02 8.13
C ALA A 578 -16.23 -1.58 7.54
N ARG A 579 -16.05 -1.65 6.22
CA ARG A 579 -14.78 -1.32 5.54
C ARG A 579 -14.46 0.17 5.46
N PHE A 580 -15.39 1.06 5.82
CA PHE A 580 -15.28 2.50 5.54
C PHE A 580 -14.43 3.29 6.56
N HIS A 581 -13.42 2.65 7.15
CA HIS A 581 -12.55 3.19 8.18
C HIS A 581 -11.16 3.51 7.66
N HIS A 582 -10.38 4.24 8.44
CA HIS A 582 -8.95 4.42 8.20
C HIS A 582 -8.17 3.38 8.97
N VAL A 583 -7.07 2.92 8.37
CA VAL A 583 -6.19 1.89 8.91
C VAL A 583 -4.75 2.34 8.85
N SER A 584 -3.94 1.93 9.82
CA SER A 584 -2.49 2.06 9.72
C SER A 584 -1.88 0.98 8.83
N LEU A 585 -0.63 1.18 8.43
CA LEU A 585 0.24 0.06 8.08
C LEU A 585 0.58 -0.76 9.34
N GLU A 586 1.23 -1.90 9.15
CA GLU A 586 1.68 -2.77 10.23
C GLU A 586 2.82 -2.13 11.04
N PHE A 587 2.77 -2.27 12.36
CA PHE A 587 3.81 -1.86 13.29
C PHE A 587 4.24 -3.02 14.19
N THR A 588 5.48 -2.97 14.67
CA THR A 588 5.92 -3.77 15.81
C THR A 588 5.61 -3.07 17.14
N LEU A 589 5.20 -3.82 18.16
CA LEU A 589 4.99 -3.36 19.53
C LEU A 589 5.81 -4.20 20.49
N GLY A 590 6.44 -3.57 21.49
CA GLY A 590 7.18 -4.26 22.54
C GLY A 590 7.17 -3.49 23.86
N LEU A 591 7.20 -4.22 24.97
CA LEU A 591 7.31 -3.64 26.32
C LEU A 591 8.77 -3.31 26.61
N ASP A 592 9.03 -2.06 27.01
CA ASP A 592 10.37 -1.52 27.29
C ASP A 592 11.39 -1.84 26.19
N ASN A 593 10.94 -1.83 24.93
CA ASN A 593 11.76 -2.20 23.78
C ASN A 593 11.91 -1.00 22.81
N PRO A 594 13.02 -0.25 22.88
CA PRO A 594 13.25 0.89 21.99
C PRO A 594 13.45 0.51 20.51
N GLU A 595 13.67 -0.77 20.20
CA GLU A 595 13.72 -1.25 18.81
C GLU A 595 12.33 -1.50 18.21
N ALA A 596 11.29 -1.62 19.05
CA ALA A 596 9.92 -1.73 18.57
C ALA A 596 9.43 -0.38 18.04
N GLU A 597 8.62 -0.43 16.98
CA GLU A 597 8.07 0.78 16.39
C GLU A 597 7.08 1.46 17.35
N ILE A 598 6.34 0.70 18.14
CA ILE A 598 5.53 1.16 19.27
C ILE A 598 6.20 0.64 20.54
N ASN A 599 7.08 1.46 21.10
CA ASN A 599 7.71 1.18 22.39
C ASN A 599 6.73 1.52 23.52
N VAL A 600 6.33 0.51 24.29
CA VAL A 600 5.46 0.68 25.46
C VAL A 600 6.37 0.86 26.67
N VAL A 601 6.48 2.09 27.17
CA VAL A 601 7.43 2.41 28.25
C VAL A 601 6.78 2.21 29.62
N GLY A 602 7.45 1.51 30.52
CA GLY A 602 6.99 1.33 31.90
C GLY A 602 6.95 2.64 32.69
N GLN A 603 5.92 2.80 33.53
CA GLN A 603 5.78 3.91 34.50
C GLN A 603 5.64 3.43 35.94
#